data_AF-A0A953YE47-F1
#
_entry.id   AF-A0A953YE47-F1
#
_cell.length_a   1.000
_cell.length_b   1.000
_cell.length_c   1.000
_cell.angle_alpha   90.00
_cell.angle_beta   90.00
_cell.angle_gamma   90.00
#
_symmetry.space_group_name_H-M   'P 1'
#
loop_
_entity.id
_entity.type
_entity.pdbx_description
1 polymer ?
#
loop_
_entity_poly.entity_id
_entity_poly.type
_entity_poly.pdbx_seq_one_letter_code
_entity_poly.pdbx_strand_id
1 'polypeptide(L)'
;MTDRTYYTPTGGLPPQSQLLTGRAVFTEAYAVIPRGVMTDIVTSLLPFWEGARAWMLSRPLSGFAETFSQSIVEIAPGGGSDLPEPDPAAEGALFVVAGRVDVTLAGATHTLAPGGFAFVPAGTAWSVRNT
;
A
#
# COMPACT_ATOMS: atom_id res chain seq x y z
N MET A 1 4.42 8.21 26.26
CA MET A 1 4.22 7.17 25.23
C MET A 1 5.34 7.32 24.23
N THR A 2 6.07 6.25 23.92
CA THR A 2 7.08 6.26 22.85
C THR A 2 6.37 6.43 21.51
N ASP A 3 6.73 7.47 20.77
CA ASP A 3 6.27 7.65 19.40
C ASP A 3 6.80 6.49 18.54
N ARG A 4 5.88 5.74 17.92
CA ARG A 4 6.24 4.64 17.02
C ARG A 4 6.52 5.22 15.64
N THR A 5 7.65 4.86 15.06
CA THR A 5 8.01 5.23 13.69
C THR A 5 7.75 4.06 12.75
N TYR A 6 7.15 4.34 11.60
CA TYR A 6 6.90 3.37 10.54
C TYR A 6 7.70 3.77 9.30
N TYR A 7 8.25 2.78 8.60
CA TYR A 7 8.93 3.03 7.33
C TYR A 7 7.91 3.30 6.23
N THR A 8 8.22 4.24 5.35
CA THR A 8 7.47 4.50 4.11
C THR A 8 8.40 4.53 2.91
N PRO A 9 8.02 3.94 1.77
CA PRO A 9 8.74 4.15 0.52
C PRO A 9 8.83 5.63 0.19
N THR A 10 9.99 6.07 -0.27
CA THR A 10 10.23 7.45 -0.70
C THR A 10 10.18 7.58 -2.21
N GLY A 11 10.09 6.47 -2.94
CA GLY A 11 10.24 6.44 -4.39
C GLY A 11 11.64 6.91 -4.82
N GLY A 12 11.69 7.69 -5.89
CA GLY A 12 12.91 8.14 -6.54
C GLY A 12 13.59 7.04 -7.36
N LEU A 13 14.78 7.37 -7.86
CA LEU A 13 15.69 6.44 -8.50
C LEU A 13 16.99 6.31 -7.69
N PRO A 14 17.55 5.10 -7.60
CA PRO A 14 18.84 4.92 -6.96
C PRO A 14 19.94 5.71 -7.70
N PRO A 15 20.92 6.27 -6.99
CA PRO A 15 22.04 6.97 -7.63
C PRO A 15 22.88 6.00 -8.46
N GLN A 16 23.53 6.49 -9.52
CA GLN A 16 24.41 5.67 -10.37
C GLN A 16 25.62 5.06 -9.62
N SER A 17 25.97 5.62 -8.47
CA SER A 17 27.03 5.11 -7.59
C SER A 17 26.59 3.94 -6.70
N GLN A 18 25.30 3.59 -6.70
CA GLN A 18 24.79 2.50 -5.89
C GLN A 18 25.26 1.15 -6.41
N LEU A 19 25.77 0.30 -5.51
CA LEU A 19 26.13 -1.07 -5.85
C LEU A 19 24.89 -1.83 -6.36
N LEU A 20 25.06 -2.49 -7.51
CA LEU A 20 24.00 -3.25 -8.19
C LEU A 20 23.67 -4.58 -7.48
N THR A 21 24.54 -5.05 -6.58
CA THR A 21 24.31 -6.28 -5.82
C THR A 21 23.22 -6.06 -4.78
N GLY A 22 22.02 -6.53 -5.10
CA GLY A 22 20.87 -6.52 -4.21
C GLY A 22 20.88 -7.66 -3.19
N ARG A 23 20.08 -7.51 -2.13
CA ARG A 23 19.77 -8.58 -1.16
C ARG A 23 18.52 -9.37 -1.53
N ALA A 24 18.11 -9.29 -2.80
CA ALA A 24 16.95 -10.03 -3.27
C ALA A 24 17.29 -11.52 -3.31
N VAL A 25 16.44 -12.33 -2.70
CA VAL A 25 16.65 -13.78 -2.59
C VAL A 25 15.34 -14.48 -2.93
N PHE A 26 15.41 -15.52 -3.74
CA PHE A 26 14.31 -16.43 -4.00
C PHE A 26 14.83 -17.84 -3.81
N THR A 27 14.16 -18.61 -2.96
CA THR A 27 14.43 -20.02 -2.70
C THR A 27 13.12 -20.78 -2.81
N GLU A 28 13.20 -22.11 -2.77
CA GLU A 28 11.99 -22.95 -2.71
C GLU A 28 11.18 -22.76 -1.42
N ALA A 29 11.77 -22.18 -0.37
CA ALA A 29 11.14 -22.01 0.94
C ALA A 29 10.73 -20.57 1.26
N TYR A 30 11.39 -19.56 0.68
CA TYR A 30 11.14 -18.15 0.98
C TYR A 30 11.64 -17.20 -0.10
N ALA A 31 11.09 -15.99 -0.09
CA ALA A 31 11.57 -14.85 -0.88
C ALA A 31 11.89 -13.64 0.02
N VAL A 32 12.91 -12.86 -0.36
CA VAL A 32 13.27 -11.58 0.26
C VAL A 32 13.26 -10.53 -0.83
N ILE A 33 12.40 -9.53 -0.66
CA ILE A 33 12.27 -8.38 -1.57
C ILE A 33 12.74 -7.13 -0.80
N PRO A 34 13.94 -6.59 -1.10
CA PRO A 34 14.47 -5.44 -0.37
C PRO A 34 13.68 -4.15 -0.66
N ARG A 35 13.65 -3.24 0.32
CA ARG A 35 13.00 -1.92 0.17
C ARG A 35 13.45 -1.09 -1.04
N GLY A 36 14.64 -1.38 -1.58
CA GLY A 36 15.19 -0.68 -2.75
C GLY A 36 14.43 -0.97 -4.05
N VAL A 37 13.51 -1.94 -4.06
CA VAL A 37 12.63 -2.23 -5.20
C VAL A 37 11.57 -1.14 -5.38
N MET A 38 11.16 -0.45 -4.31
CA MET A 38 10.08 0.55 -4.33
C MET A 38 10.57 1.90 -4.91
N THR A 39 10.83 1.91 -6.22
CA THR A 39 11.24 3.09 -7.02
C THR A 39 10.05 3.68 -7.79
N ASP A 40 10.19 4.89 -8.32
CA ASP A 40 9.07 5.58 -9.00
C ASP A 40 8.58 4.87 -10.26
N ILE A 41 9.50 4.28 -11.03
CA ILE A 41 9.21 3.70 -12.36
C ILE A 41 8.52 2.34 -12.33
N VAL A 42 8.32 1.76 -11.13
CA VAL A 42 7.66 0.46 -10.94
C VAL A 42 6.31 0.58 -10.23
N THR A 43 5.80 1.80 -10.08
CA THR A 43 4.48 2.03 -9.49
C THR A 43 3.36 1.60 -10.43
N SER A 44 2.25 1.19 -9.82
CA SER A 44 1.01 0.81 -10.48
C SER A 44 -0.05 1.89 -10.25
N LEU A 45 -0.95 2.03 -11.22
CA LEU A 45 -2.16 2.83 -11.12
C LEU A 45 -3.34 1.91 -10.86
N LEU A 46 -4.19 2.30 -9.92
CA LEU A 46 -5.41 1.58 -9.59
C LEU A 46 -6.61 2.29 -10.24
N PRO A 47 -7.55 1.56 -10.86
CA PRO A 47 -8.78 2.15 -11.38
C PRO A 47 -9.52 2.94 -10.30
N PHE A 48 -10.07 4.11 -10.66
CA PHE A 48 -10.85 4.98 -9.75
C PHE A 48 -10.06 5.60 -8.58
N TRP A 49 -8.73 5.54 -8.61
CA TRP A 49 -7.88 6.27 -7.68
C TRP A 49 -7.32 7.53 -8.34
N GLU A 50 -7.46 8.66 -7.65
CA GLU A 50 -7.03 9.98 -8.11
C GLU A 50 -5.82 10.44 -7.30
N GLY A 51 -4.82 11.00 -7.98
CA GLY A 51 -3.63 11.53 -7.32
C GLY A 51 -2.90 10.49 -6.47
N ALA A 52 -2.90 9.23 -6.88
CA ALA A 52 -2.32 8.14 -6.12
C ALA A 52 -1.44 7.23 -6.98
N ARG A 53 -0.49 6.56 -6.33
CA ARG A 53 0.39 5.55 -6.91
C ARG A 53 0.60 4.40 -5.94
N ALA A 54 0.73 3.18 -6.45
CA ALA A 54 0.83 1.99 -5.62
C ALA A 54 2.07 1.14 -5.93
N TRP A 55 2.76 0.64 -4.92
CA TRP A 55 3.72 -0.46 -5.06
C TRP A 55 3.04 -1.78 -4.71
N MET A 56 2.95 -2.71 -5.66
CA MET A 56 2.34 -4.02 -5.46
C MET A 56 3.32 -5.00 -4.84
N LEU A 57 2.87 -5.77 -3.84
CA LEU A 57 3.66 -6.70 -3.04
C LEU A 57 2.96 -8.07 -2.95
N SER A 58 2.40 -8.52 -4.08
CA SER A 58 1.62 -9.75 -4.18
C SER A 58 2.37 -10.81 -4.99
N ARG A 59 2.07 -12.10 -4.75
CA ARG A 59 2.69 -13.25 -5.42
C ARG A 59 4.24 -13.23 -5.42
N PRO A 60 4.90 -13.18 -4.24
CA PRO A 60 6.36 -13.17 -4.16
C PRO A 60 7.03 -14.48 -4.61
N LEU A 61 6.28 -15.59 -4.66
CA LEU A 61 6.73 -16.89 -5.18
C LEU A 61 5.64 -17.51 -6.07
N SER A 62 6.02 -18.46 -6.91
CA SER A 62 5.08 -19.28 -7.68
C SER A 62 4.30 -20.25 -6.79
N GLY A 63 3.14 -20.71 -7.25
CA GLY A 63 2.32 -21.69 -6.53
C GLY A 63 1.31 -21.00 -5.61
N PHE A 64 1.18 -21.47 -4.37
CA PHE A 64 0.14 -21.02 -3.44
C PHE A 64 0.47 -19.67 -2.78
N ALA A 65 0.52 -18.60 -3.58
CA ALA A 65 0.86 -17.23 -3.14
C ALA A 65 -0.19 -16.19 -3.62
N GLU A 66 -1.43 -16.65 -3.82
CA GLU A 66 -2.52 -15.87 -4.43
C GLU A 66 -3.66 -15.57 -3.44
N THR A 67 -3.53 -16.00 -2.19
CA THR A 67 -4.54 -15.78 -1.14
C THR A 67 -4.63 -14.33 -0.67
N PHE A 68 -3.51 -13.60 -0.71
CA PHE A 68 -3.43 -12.22 -0.24
C PHE A 68 -2.85 -11.31 -1.31
N SER A 69 -3.33 -10.07 -1.30
CA SER A 69 -2.73 -8.97 -2.05
C SER A 69 -2.32 -7.88 -1.09
N GLN A 70 -1.08 -7.40 -1.21
CA GLN A 70 -0.59 -6.27 -0.45
C GLN A 70 -0.15 -5.17 -1.42
N SER A 71 -0.50 -3.93 -1.11
CA SER A 71 0.02 -2.76 -1.80
C SER A 71 0.40 -1.68 -0.79
N ILE A 72 1.40 -0.87 -1.14
CA ILE A 72 1.68 0.38 -0.45
C ILE A 72 1.17 1.49 -1.35
N VAL A 73 0.15 2.21 -0.90
CA VAL A 73 -0.47 3.29 -1.66
C VAL A 73 0.00 4.63 -1.10
N GLU A 74 0.56 5.46 -1.98
CA GLU A 74 0.84 6.87 -1.70
C GLU A 74 -0.27 7.71 -2.34
N ILE A 75 -0.89 8.58 -1.54
CA ILE A 75 -1.99 9.44 -1.94
C ILE A 75 -1.53 10.89 -1.80
N ALA A 76 -1.48 11.64 -2.89
CA ALA A 76 -1.14 13.06 -2.90
C ALA A 76 -2.26 13.89 -2.23
N PRO A 77 -1.97 15.14 -1.79
CA PRO A 77 -3.00 16.03 -1.27
C PRO A 77 -4.18 16.20 -2.25
N GLY A 78 -5.41 16.08 -1.74
CA GLY A 78 -6.65 16.08 -2.54
C GLY A 78 -6.94 14.77 -3.28
N GLY A 79 -6.02 13.79 -3.25
CA GLY A 79 -6.21 12.49 -3.88
C GLY A 79 -7.05 11.52 -3.04
N GLY A 80 -7.25 10.31 -3.58
CA GLY A 80 -7.97 9.23 -2.92
C GLY A 80 -8.85 8.44 -3.88
N SER A 81 -9.90 7.80 -3.36
CA SER A 81 -10.87 7.07 -4.15
C SER A 81 -12.22 6.96 -3.43
N ASP A 82 -13.30 7.15 -4.18
CA ASP A 82 -14.67 6.88 -3.71
C ASP A 82 -15.16 5.46 -4.04
N LEU A 83 -14.41 4.72 -4.86
CA LEU A 83 -14.65 3.31 -5.20
C LEU A 83 -13.32 2.53 -5.19
N PRO A 84 -12.66 2.43 -4.02
CA PRO A 84 -11.30 1.90 -3.92
C PRO A 84 -11.20 0.40 -4.20
N GLU A 85 -12.21 -0.39 -3.83
CA GLU A 85 -12.25 -1.84 -4.00
C GLU A 85 -13.42 -2.24 -4.92
N PRO A 86 -13.15 -2.63 -6.19
CA PRO A 86 -14.18 -3.03 -7.12
C PRO A 86 -14.67 -4.48 -6.92
N ASP A 87 -13.94 -5.33 -6.21
CA ASP A 87 -14.36 -6.71 -5.94
C ASP A 87 -15.29 -6.78 -4.70
N PRO A 88 -16.58 -7.12 -4.86
CA PRO A 88 -17.52 -7.17 -3.74
C PRO A 88 -17.22 -8.30 -2.75
N ALA A 89 -16.39 -9.29 -3.11
CA ALA A 89 -15.99 -10.38 -2.22
C ALA A 89 -14.69 -10.07 -1.46
N ALA A 90 -13.96 -9.02 -1.82
CA ALA A 90 -12.70 -8.67 -1.19
C ALA A 90 -12.91 -8.01 0.17
N GLU A 91 -12.19 -8.51 1.17
CA GLU A 91 -11.98 -7.85 2.46
C GLU A 91 -10.66 -7.06 2.44
N GLY A 92 -10.60 -5.97 3.22
CA GLY A 92 -9.47 -5.06 3.23
C GLY A 92 -8.96 -4.76 4.64
N ALA A 93 -7.66 -4.52 4.74
CA ALA A 93 -7.04 -3.98 5.95
C ALA A 93 -6.17 -2.77 5.57
N LEU A 94 -6.50 -1.61 6.14
CA LEU A 94 -5.79 -0.36 5.94
C LEU A 94 -4.91 -0.07 7.15
N PHE A 95 -3.65 0.23 6.91
CA PHE A 95 -2.71 0.62 7.95
C PHE A 95 -1.91 1.84 7.52
N VAL A 96 -2.11 2.96 8.22
CA VAL A 96 -1.47 4.23 7.88
C VAL A 96 -0.07 4.26 8.49
N VAL A 97 0.94 4.45 7.62
CA VAL A 97 2.36 4.47 8.02
C VAL A 97 2.96 5.88 8.05
N ALA A 98 2.41 6.81 7.27
CA ALA A 98 2.76 8.24 7.31
C ALA A 98 1.57 9.08 6.84
N GLY A 99 1.62 10.39 7.15
CA GLY A 99 0.56 11.33 6.78
C GLY A 99 -0.74 11.06 7.52
N ARG A 100 -1.85 11.51 6.93
CA ARG A 100 -3.19 11.37 7.47
C ARG A 100 -4.18 11.21 6.33
N VAL A 101 -5.20 10.39 6.51
CA VAL A 101 -6.28 10.18 5.54
C VAL A 101 -7.62 10.09 6.26
N ASP A 102 -8.68 10.51 5.58
CA ASP A 102 -10.05 10.27 6.01
C ASP A 102 -10.57 9.03 5.31
N VAL A 103 -10.96 8.02 6.08
CA VAL A 103 -11.59 6.79 5.60
C VAL A 103 -13.06 6.83 5.97
N THR A 104 -13.96 6.78 4.99
CA THR A 104 -15.39 6.62 5.24
C THR A 104 -15.76 5.16 5.08
N LEU A 105 -16.23 4.51 6.14
CA LEU A 105 -16.61 3.10 6.17
C LEU A 105 -18.07 3.00 6.60
N ALA A 106 -18.91 2.37 5.77
CA ALA A 106 -20.35 2.22 6.06
C ALA A 106 -21.04 3.55 6.47
N GLY A 107 -20.62 4.66 5.85
CA GLY A 107 -21.17 6.00 6.09
C GLY A 107 -20.57 6.77 7.28
N ALA A 108 -19.67 6.16 8.06
CA ALA A 108 -18.96 6.82 9.14
C ALA A 108 -17.54 7.20 8.70
N THR A 109 -17.16 8.48 8.87
CA THR A 109 -15.82 8.97 8.53
C THR A 109 -14.87 8.89 9.73
N HIS A 110 -13.68 8.36 9.49
CA HIS A 110 -12.62 8.17 10.47
C HIS A 110 -11.32 8.76 9.93
N THR A 111 -10.74 9.70 10.65
CA THR A 111 -9.42 10.24 10.34
C THR A 111 -8.34 9.32 10.91
N LEU A 112 -7.52 8.72 10.04
CA LEU A 112 -6.43 7.83 10.40
C LEU A 112 -5.08 8.54 10.26
N ALA A 113 -4.29 8.54 11.32
CA ALA A 113 -2.91 9.04 11.39
C ALA A 113 -1.92 7.85 11.47
N PRO A 114 -0.58 8.04 11.52
CA PRO A 114 0.37 6.93 11.55
C PRO A 114 0.12 5.97 12.73
N GLY A 115 0.02 4.67 12.44
CA GLY A 115 -0.40 3.63 13.37
C GLY A 115 -1.92 3.40 13.42
N GLY A 116 -2.71 4.22 12.72
CA GLY A 116 -4.14 4.03 12.53
C GLY A 116 -4.42 2.80 11.67
N PHE A 117 -5.42 2.03 12.08
CA PHE A 117 -5.83 0.79 11.43
C PHE A 117 -7.34 0.80 11.18
N ALA A 118 -7.76 0.31 10.03
CA ALA A 118 -9.16 0.02 9.73
C ALA A 118 -9.28 -1.33 9.04
N PHE A 119 -10.25 -2.13 9.46
CA PHE A 119 -10.66 -3.34 8.77
C PHE A 119 -11.94 -3.05 7.97
N VAL A 120 -11.97 -3.51 6.72
CA VAL A 120 -13.07 -3.35 5.78
C VAL A 120 -13.63 -4.74 5.49
N PRO A 121 -14.79 -5.11 6.07
CA PRO A 121 -15.43 -6.38 5.76
C PRO A 121 -15.82 -6.45 4.27
N ALA A 122 -15.84 -7.67 3.72
CA ALA A 122 -16.23 -7.89 2.33
C ALA A 122 -17.57 -7.25 1.96
N GLY A 123 -17.62 -6.60 0.80
CA GLY A 123 -18.81 -5.92 0.28
C GLY A 123 -19.19 -4.62 1.00
N THR A 124 -18.40 -4.19 2.00
CA THR A 124 -18.67 -2.92 2.69
C THR A 124 -18.29 -1.74 1.80
N ALA A 125 -19.22 -0.83 1.57
CA ALA A 125 -18.93 0.42 0.89
C ALA A 125 -17.96 1.28 1.72
N TRP A 126 -16.86 1.69 1.10
CA TRP A 126 -15.87 2.55 1.73
C TRP A 126 -15.21 3.50 0.73
N SER A 127 -14.69 4.62 1.23
CA SER A 127 -13.88 5.57 0.48
C SER A 127 -12.70 6.06 1.30
N VAL A 128 -11.69 6.60 0.64
CA VAL A 128 -10.52 7.20 1.29
C VAL A 128 -10.14 8.49 0.58
N ARG A 129 -9.88 9.55 1.35
CA ARG A 129 -9.44 10.85 0.82
C ARG A 129 -8.29 11.40 1.66
N ASN A 130 -7.34 12.05 0.99
CA ASN A 130 -6.27 12.81 1.64
C ASN A 130 -6.64 14.30 1.64
N THR A 131 -7.24 14.77 2.73
CA THR A 131 -7.79 16.12 2.93
C THR A 131 -6.84 17.05 3.69
#